data_AF-A0A382EYY4-F1
#
_entry.id   AF-A0A382EYY4-F1
#
_cell.length_a   1.000
_cell.length_b   1.000
_cell.length_c   1.000
_cell.angle_alpha   90.00
_cell.angle_beta   90.00
_cell.angle_gamma   90.00
#
_symmetry.space_group_name_H-M   'P 1'
#
loop_
_entity.id
_entity.type
_entity.pdbx_description
1 polymer ?
#
loop_
_entity_poly.entity_id
_entity_poly.type
_entity_poly.pdbx_seq_one_letter_code
_entity_poly.pdbx_strand_id
1 'polypeptide(L)'
;TNLAYYLAKNNAKYSDGSGNELIHKTFEALQFYSLKASNKLANDFGACPLFSETQYAKGILPVDSYKKDIDEFCDTKLDLDWDSLRKDIKATGLRNSTLTALMPCESSSQISNSTNGIEPPRGFVSIKQSKDGILKQVVPDYEKLHKKYELLWDIKDNEGYLQLCAIMQKFVDQSISTNTHYDPSLFEGGKVPMKLFLMDLLKAYKYGIKTLYYHTTRDGASDDQNNNKSTDDDCEDGVCKL
;
A
#
# COMPACT_ATOMS: atom_id res chain seq x y z
N THR A 1 -7.31 -2.05 -3.26
CA THR A 1 -7.66 -2.02 -1.82
C THR A 1 -7.61 -3.43 -1.27
N ASN A 2 -7.85 -3.60 0.03
CA ASN A 2 -8.02 -4.90 0.69
C ASN A 2 -6.75 -5.77 0.82
N LEU A 3 -5.56 -5.19 0.78
CA LEU A 3 -4.32 -5.98 0.82
C LEU A 3 -4.17 -6.78 2.12
N ALA A 4 -4.48 -6.19 3.27
CA ALA A 4 -4.37 -6.87 4.55
C ALA A 4 -5.26 -8.11 4.65
N TYR A 5 -6.50 -8.02 4.15
CA TYR A 5 -7.38 -9.18 4.04
C TYR A 5 -6.82 -10.22 3.06
N TYR A 6 -6.27 -9.77 1.93
CA TYR A 6 -5.68 -10.68 0.94
C TYR A 6 -4.48 -11.45 1.51
N LEU A 7 -3.60 -10.80 2.27
CA LEU A 7 -2.51 -11.47 2.98
C LEU A 7 -3.05 -12.46 4.03
N ALA A 8 -3.98 -12.02 4.88
CA ALA A 8 -4.58 -12.87 5.92
C ALA A 8 -5.27 -14.13 5.36
N LYS A 9 -6.00 -13.99 4.25
CA LYS A 9 -6.65 -15.11 3.55
C LYS A 9 -5.65 -16.14 3.02
N ASN A 10 -4.45 -15.71 2.65
CA ASN A 10 -3.39 -16.55 2.11
C ASN A 10 -2.33 -16.96 3.15
N ASN A 11 -2.58 -16.75 4.45
CA ASN A 11 -1.62 -17.01 5.54
C ASN A 11 -0.28 -16.28 5.38
N ALA A 12 -0.29 -15.11 4.78
CA ALA A 12 0.87 -14.24 4.64
C ALA A 12 0.76 -13.03 5.59
N LYS A 13 1.90 -12.43 5.91
CA LYS A 13 2.02 -11.27 6.79
C LYS A 13 2.83 -10.15 6.13
N TYR A 14 2.77 -8.97 6.75
CA TYR A 14 3.56 -7.81 6.34
C TYR A 14 4.99 -7.90 6.86
N SER A 15 5.19 -8.38 8.10
CA SER A 15 6.45 -8.18 8.82
C SER A 15 7.54 -9.22 8.56
N ASP A 16 7.19 -10.45 8.17
CA ASP A 16 8.11 -11.60 8.20
C ASP A 16 8.57 -12.10 6.82
N GLY A 17 8.23 -11.38 5.74
CA GLY A 17 8.58 -11.73 4.36
C GLY A 17 7.73 -12.85 3.74
N SER A 18 6.81 -13.48 4.49
CA SER A 18 5.91 -14.52 3.96
C SER A 18 4.99 -14.03 2.83
N GLY A 19 4.75 -12.72 2.75
CA GLY A 19 3.99 -12.09 1.68
C GLY A 19 4.75 -11.83 0.37
N ASN A 20 6.09 -11.95 0.35
CA ASN A 20 6.90 -11.42 -0.75
C ASN A 20 6.54 -12.06 -2.11
N GLU A 21 6.55 -13.40 -2.19
CA GLU A 21 6.19 -14.12 -3.43
C GLU A 21 4.74 -13.87 -3.85
N LEU A 22 3.82 -13.86 -2.88
CA LEU A 22 2.41 -13.63 -3.12
C LEU A 22 2.16 -12.25 -3.73
N ILE A 23 2.79 -11.21 -3.17
CA ILE A 23 2.69 -9.84 -3.67
C ILE A 23 3.36 -9.70 -5.02
N HIS A 24 4.51 -10.33 -5.25
CA HIS A 24 5.16 -10.32 -6.57
C HIS A 24 4.20 -10.87 -7.64
N LYS A 25 3.68 -12.09 -7.46
CA LYS A 25 2.75 -12.71 -8.42
C LYS A 25 1.48 -11.88 -8.64
N THR A 26 0.95 -11.30 -7.56
CA THR A 26 -0.26 -10.47 -7.62
C THR A 26 -0.04 -9.21 -8.45
N PHE A 27 1.07 -8.51 -8.23
CA PHE A 27 1.36 -7.25 -8.91
C PHE A 27 1.95 -7.45 -10.31
N GLU A 28 2.63 -8.56 -10.56
CA GLU A 28 2.95 -9.00 -11.92
C GLU A 28 1.67 -9.14 -12.75
N ALA A 29 0.71 -9.92 -12.25
CA ALA A 29 -0.56 -10.14 -12.93
C ALA A 29 -1.34 -8.82 -13.11
N LEU A 30 -1.40 -7.99 -12.08
CA LEU A 30 -2.07 -6.69 -12.15
C LEU A 30 -1.50 -5.84 -13.29
N GLN A 31 -0.19 -5.61 -13.32
CA GLN A 31 0.42 -4.75 -14.33
C GLN A 31 0.38 -5.39 -15.73
N PHE A 32 0.65 -6.68 -15.84
CA PHE A 32 0.62 -7.38 -17.12
C PHE A 32 -0.76 -7.27 -17.79
N TYR A 33 -1.83 -7.55 -17.05
CA TYR A 33 -3.18 -7.48 -17.59
C TYR A 33 -3.66 -6.04 -17.82
N SER A 34 -3.22 -5.09 -16.98
CA SER A 34 -3.43 -3.65 -17.24
C SER A 34 -2.83 -3.21 -18.58
N LEU A 35 -1.55 -3.53 -18.81
CA LEU A 35 -0.85 -3.22 -20.05
C LEU A 35 -1.49 -3.92 -21.25
N LYS A 36 -1.83 -5.20 -21.11
CA LYS A 36 -2.52 -5.98 -22.16
C LYS A 36 -3.87 -5.36 -22.53
N ALA A 37 -4.65 -4.90 -21.55
CA ALA A 37 -5.93 -4.25 -21.80
C ALA A 37 -5.74 -2.91 -22.55
N SER A 38 -4.76 -2.09 -22.16
CA SER A 38 -4.49 -0.82 -22.84
C SER A 38 -3.88 -1.01 -24.23
N ASN A 39 -3.08 -2.06 -24.45
CA ASN A 39 -2.62 -2.45 -25.78
C ASN A 39 -3.78 -2.88 -26.68
N LYS A 40 -4.74 -3.66 -26.15
CA LYS A 40 -5.97 -4.00 -26.88
C LYS A 40 -6.76 -2.74 -27.26
N LEU A 41 -6.92 -1.79 -26.34
CA LEU A 41 -7.58 -0.52 -26.65
C LEU A 41 -6.81 0.32 -27.68
N ALA A 42 -5.48 0.22 -27.72
CA ALA A 42 -4.67 0.88 -28.74
C ALA A 42 -4.87 0.27 -30.13
N ASN A 43 -5.10 -1.05 -30.22
CA ASN A 43 -5.48 -1.70 -31.48
C ASN A 43 -6.81 -1.18 -32.01
N ASP A 44 -7.81 -1.04 -31.13
CA ASP A 44 -9.17 -0.65 -31.54
C ASP A 44 -9.30 0.86 -31.81
N PHE A 45 -8.57 1.70 -31.06
CA PHE A 45 -8.79 3.16 -31.02
C PHE A 45 -7.52 4.00 -31.25
N GLY A 46 -6.39 3.37 -31.52
CA GLY A 46 -5.07 4.01 -31.60
C GLY A 46 -4.42 4.27 -30.24
N ALA A 47 -3.09 4.29 -30.22
CA ALA A 47 -2.29 4.65 -29.05
C ALA A 47 -2.52 6.11 -28.61
N CYS A 48 -2.09 6.47 -27.38
CA CYS A 48 -2.14 7.86 -26.94
C CYS A 48 -1.23 8.76 -27.81
N PRO A 49 -1.55 10.06 -28.00
CA PRO A 49 -0.83 10.94 -28.94
C PRO A 49 0.68 11.05 -28.69
N LEU A 50 1.12 10.99 -27.43
CA LEU A 50 2.53 11.10 -27.04
C LEU A 50 3.12 9.75 -26.61
N PHE A 51 2.60 8.63 -27.12
CA PHE A 51 3.11 7.30 -26.79
C PHE A 51 4.62 7.18 -27.07
N SER A 52 5.12 7.81 -28.15
CA SER A 52 6.53 7.78 -28.55
C SER A 52 7.50 8.34 -27.50
N GLU A 53 7.02 9.15 -26.54
CA GLU A 53 7.83 9.69 -25.45
C GLU A 53 8.05 8.69 -24.30
N THR A 54 7.28 7.60 -24.28
CA THR A 54 7.30 6.64 -23.18
C THR A 54 8.46 5.65 -23.28
N GLN A 55 8.85 5.07 -22.15
CA GLN A 55 9.77 3.92 -22.13
C GLN A 55 9.14 2.70 -22.81
N TYR A 56 7.82 2.55 -22.73
CA TYR A 56 7.06 1.51 -23.43
C TYR A 56 7.24 1.56 -24.95
N ALA A 57 7.27 2.75 -25.57
CA ALA A 57 7.54 2.88 -27.00
C ALA A 57 8.96 2.43 -27.40
N LYS A 58 9.93 2.58 -26.48
CA LYS A 58 11.29 2.04 -26.64
C LYS A 58 11.35 0.53 -26.39
N GLY A 59 10.24 -0.08 -25.97
CA GLY A 59 10.15 -1.48 -25.63
C GLY A 59 10.77 -1.80 -24.27
N ILE A 60 10.86 -0.84 -23.35
CA ILE A 60 11.31 -1.03 -21.96
C ILE A 60 10.06 -1.18 -21.09
N LEU A 61 9.98 -2.28 -20.34
CA LEU A 61 8.88 -2.62 -19.44
C LEU A 61 9.32 -2.48 -17.98
N PRO A 62 8.37 -2.44 -17.01
CA PRO A 62 8.70 -2.33 -15.59
C PRO A 62 9.66 -3.44 -15.11
N VAL A 63 9.51 -4.65 -15.66
CA VAL A 63 10.37 -5.81 -15.37
C VAL A 63 11.84 -5.63 -15.76
N ASP A 64 12.18 -4.65 -16.60
CA ASP A 64 13.57 -4.39 -17.00
C ASP A 64 14.26 -3.30 -16.15
N SER A 65 13.47 -2.41 -15.53
CA SER A 65 13.96 -1.15 -14.95
C SER A 65 13.77 -1.03 -13.44
N TYR A 66 13.33 -2.10 -12.79
CA TYR A 66 13.21 -2.15 -11.32
C TYR A 66 14.58 -2.18 -10.63
N LYS A 67 14.60 -1.79 -9.35
CA LYS A 67 15.79 -1.80 -8.51
C LYS A 67 16.20 -3.23 -8.15
N LYS A 68 17.39 -3.65 -8.56
CA LYS A 68 17.85 -5.05 -8.43
C LYS A 68 18.01 -5.55 -7.00
N ASP A 69 18.17 -4.65 -6.02
CA ASP A 69 18.21 -5.01 -4.60
C ASP A 69 16.94 -5.73 -4.12
N ILE A 70 15.82 -5.62 -4.84
CA ILE A 70 14.59 -6.39 -4.55
C ILE A 70 14.85 -7.91 -4.66
N ASP A 71 15.76 -8.33 -5.55
CA ASP A 71 16.08 -9.74 -5.76
C ASP A 71 16.81 -10.36 -4.53
N GLU A 72 17.30 -9.53 -3.58
CA GLU A 72 17.89 -10.00 -2.30
C GLU A 72 16.86 -10.65 -1.37
N PHE A 73 15.58 -10.28 -1.49
CA PHE A 73 14.49 -10.76 -0.61
C PHE A 73 13.26 -11.25 -1.37
N CYS A 74 13.25 -11.18 -2.70
CA CYS A 74 12.18 -11.68 -3.55
C CYS A 74 12.69 -12.04 -4.96
N ASP A 75 13.14 -13.28 -5.15
CA ASP A 75 13.68 -13.82 -6.41
C ASP A 75 12.63 -14.56 -7.27
N THR A 76 11.35 -14.36 -6.97
CA THR A 76 10.23 -14.98 -7.69
C THR A 76 10.32 -14.72 -9.20
N LYS A 77 10.23 -15.81 -9.98
CA LYS A 77 10.25 -15.77 -11.44
C LYS A 77 8.95 -15.17 -11.97
N LEU A 78 9.04 -14.55 -13.14
CA LEU A 78 7.87 -14.06 -13.87
C LEU A 78 7.10 -15.26 -14.44
N ASP A 79 5.78 -15.30 -14.19
CA ASP A 79 4.90 -16.37 -14.67
C ASP A 79 4.25 -16.02 -16.03
N LEU A 80 4.22 -14.73 -16.40
CA LEU A 80 3.50 -14.24 -17.58
C LEU A 80 4.43 -13.96 -18.77
N ASP A 81 3.90 -14.04 -20.00
CA ASP A 81 4.67 -13.85 -21.24
C ASP A 81 4.90 -12.36 -21.58
N TRP A 82 5.82 -11.75 -20.83
CA TRP A 82 6.22 -10.35 -21.01
C TRP A 82 6.87 -10.08 -22.37
N ASP A 83 7.51 -11.07 -23.00
CA ASP A 83 8.19 -10.88 -24.28
C ASP A 83 7.21 -10.76 -25.45
N SER A 84 6.14 -11.55 -25.45
CA SER A 84 5.06 -11.38 -26.42
C SER A 84 4.36 -10.03 -26.22
N LEU A 85 4.01 -9.68 -24.97
CA LEU A 85 3.39 -8.39 -24.67
C LEU A 85 4.28 -7.21 -25.09
N ARG A 86 5.61 -7.31 -24.91
CA ARG A 86 6.57 -6.31 -25.37
C ARG A 86 6.50 -6.08 -26.87
N LYS A 87 6.43 -7.16 -27.66
CA LYS A 87 6.31 -7.09 -29.12
C LYS A 87 5.02 -6.41 -29.54
N ASP A 88 3.90 -6.78 -28.91
CA ASP A 88 2.58 -6.19 -29.16
C ASP A 88 2.57 -4.69 -28.85
N ILE A 89 3.11 -4.30 -27.68
CA ILE A 89 3.23 -2.90 -27.27
C ILE A 89 4.09 -2.10 -28.25
N LYS A 90 5.19 -2.65 -28.74
CA LYS A 90 6.02 -1.96 -29.74
C LYS A 90 5.32 -1.81 -31.09
N ALA A 91 4.50 -2.79 -31.47
CA ALA A 91 3.82 -2.79 -32.75
C ALA A 91 2.63 -1.81 -32.78
N THR A 92 1.83 -1.76 -31.71
CA THR A 92 0.52 -1.09 -31.73
C THR A 92 0.38 -0.01 -30.66
N GLY A 93 1.28 0.01 -29.68
CA GLY A 93 1.34 1.00 -28.62
C GLY A 93 0.43 0.70 -27.43
N LEU A 94 0.22 1.72 -26.61
CA LEU A 94 -0.70 1.70 -25.48
C LEU A 94 -1.67 2.86 -25.58
N ARG A 95 -2.93 2.63 -25.18
CA ARG A 95 -3.95 3.69 -25.14
C ARG A 95 -3.69 4.70 -24.01
N ASN A 96 -2.99 4.27 -22.97
CA ASN A 96 -2.71 5.05 -21.75
C ASN A 96 -1.21 5.01 -21.47
N SER A 97 -0.59 6.16 -21.19
CA SER A 97 0.85 6.21 -20.91
C SER A 97 1.22 5.65 -19.52
N THR A 98 0.29 5.70 -18.56
CA THR A 98 0.39 5.08 -17.25
C THR A 98 -0.95 4.46 -16.88
N LEU A 99 -0.93 3.37 -16.11
CA LEU A 99 -2.14 2.62 -15.76
C LEU A 99 -2.29 2.36 -14.27
N THR A 100 -1.18 2.21 -13.55
CA THR A 100 -1.20 1.81 -12.13
C THR A 100 -0.57 2.86 -11.22
N ALA A 101 -1.25 3.09 -10.09
CA ALA A 101 -0.81 3.92 -8.97
C ALA A 101 -1.52 3.42 -7.70
N LEU A 102 -0.82 3.37 -6.57
CA LEU A 102 -1.41 2.88 -5.32
C LEU A 102 -1.69 4.05 -4.37
N MET A 103 -2.95 4.49 -4.39
CA MET A 103 -3.46 5.59 -3.59
C MET A 103 -4.00 5.10 -2.23
N PRO A 104 -4.01 5.96 -1.19
CA PRO A 104 -4.76 5.68 0.02
C PRO A 104 -6.24 5.61 -0.33
N CYS A 105 -6.93 4.61 0.19
CA CYS A 105 -8.35 4.40 -0.06
C CYS A 105 -9.09 4.45 1.26
N GLU A 106 -9.50 5.64 1.69
CA GLU A 106 -10.24 5.81 2.94
C GLU A 106 -11.75 5.68 2.76
N SER A 107 -12.35 6.44 1.83
CA SER A 107 -13.81 6.44 1.64
C SER A 107 -14.29 5.28 0.76
N SER A 108 -13.54 4.95 -0.32
CA SER A 108 -13.91 3.89 -1.26
C SER A 108 -13.80 2.48 -0.66
N SER A 109 -12.88 2.29 0.28
CA SER A 109 -12.72 1.02 1.00
C SER A 109 -13.91 0.76 1.94
N GLN A 110 -14.48 1.80 2.54
CA GLN A 110 -15.65 1.68 3.43
C GLN A 110 -16.86 1.15 2.67
N ILE A 111 -17.11 1.67 1.46
CA ILE A 111 -18.25 1.25 0.63
C ILE A 111 -18.17 -0.24 0.30
N SER A 112 -16.97 -0.74 0.00
CA SER A 112 -16.74 -2.15 -0.36
C SER A 112 -16.50 -3.06 0.85
N ASN A 113 -16.60 -2.52 2.07
CA ASN A 113 -16.13 -3.15 3.29
C ASN A 113 -14.76 -3.82 3.12
N SER A 114 -13.75 -3.08 2.66
CA SER A 114 -12.38 -3.56 2.48
C SER A 114 -11.40 -2.82 3.38
N THR A 115 -10.22 -3.42 3.63
CA THR A 115 -9.13 -2.70 4.30
C THR A 115 -8.55 -1.61 3.39
N ASN A 116 -8.03 -0.54 4.00
CA ASN A 116 -7.62 0.68 3.31
C ASN A 116 -6.38 0.44 2.43
N GLY A 117 -6.54 0.47 1.11
CA GLY A 117 -5.41 0.43 0.17
C GLY A 117 -4.51 -0.80 0.37
N ILE A 118 -3.23 -0.54 0.65
CA ILE A 118 -2.21 -1.55 0.99
C ILE A 118 -1.93 -1.65 2.51
N GLU A 119 -2.57 -0.82 3.32
CA GLU A 119 -2.21 -0.62 4.72
C GLU A 119 -2.73 -1.75 5.62
N PRO A 120 -1.96 -2.16 6.65
CA PRO A 120 -2.49 -2.98 7.72
C PRO A 120 -3.54 -2.20 8.53
N PRO A 121 -4.63 -2.84 8.97
CA PRO A 121 -5.64 -2.17 9.80
C PRO A 121 -5.06 -1.86 11.18
N ARG A 122 -5.43 -0.70 11.76
CA ARG A 122 -5.00 -0.31 13.12
C ARG A 122 -5.61 -1.19 14.22
N GLY A 123 -6.80 -1.69 13.96
CA GLY A 123 -7.56 -2.57 14.84
C GLY A 123 -8.61 -3.33 14.05
N PHE A 124 -9.24 -4.33 14.68
CA PHE A 124 -10.28 -5.13 14.04
C PHE A 124 -11.56 -4.35 13.78
N VAL A 125 -11.81 -3.31 14.56
CA VAL A 125 -12.92 -2.36 14.38
C VAL A 125 -12.33 -0.98 14.17
N SER A 126 -12.59 -0.40 13.00
CA SER A 126 -12.26 1.00 12.72
C SER A 126 -13.46 1.87 13.06
N ILE A 127 -13.21 2.93 13.82
CA ILE A 127 -14.21 3.97 14.12
C ILE A 127 -13.92 5.15 13.18
N LYS A 128 -14.91 5.53 12.37
CA LYS A 128 -14.81 6.66 11.46
C LYS A 128 -15.96 7.62 11.66
N GLN A 129 -15.67 8.91 11.65
CA GLN A 129 -16.68 9.95 11.77
C GLN A 129 -17.20 10.31 10.37
N SER A 130 -18.51 10.20 10.19
CA SER A 130 -19.25 10.63 8.99
C SER A 130 -20.17 11.81 9.34
N LYS A 131 -20.70 12.49 8.33
CA LYS A 131 -21.78 13.48 8.48
C LYS A 131 -23.00 12.90 9.18
N ASP A 132 -23.25 11.60 8.99
CA ASP A 132 -24.41 10.87 9.53
C ASP A 132 -24.13 10.18 10.89
N GLY A 133 -22.94 10.39 11.47
CA GLY A 133 -22.56 9.84 12.78
C GLY A 133 -21.32 8.95 12.76
N ILE A 134 -21.15 8.16 13.83
CA ILE A 134 -20.00 7.26 14.01
C ILE A 134 -20.27 5.95 13.24
N LEU A 135 -19.42 5.65 12.27
CA LEU A 135 -19.41 4.38 11.54
C LEU A 135 -18.36 3.46 12.14
N LYS A 136 -18.80 2.29 12.61
CA LYS A 136 -17.93 1.20 13.06
C LYS A 136 -17.82 0.17 11.95
N GLN A 137 -16.63 -0.02 11.43
CA GLN A 137 -16.35 -0.98 10.37
C GLN A 137 -15.48 -2.11 10.89
N VAL A 138 -15.95 -3.35 10.76
CA VAL A 138 -15.19 -4.56 11.15
C VAL A 138 -14.38 -5.06 9.95
N VAL A 139 -13.16 -5.52 10.19
CA VAL A 139 -12.33 -6.11 9.12
C VAL A 139 -13.03 -7.30 8.44
N PRO A 140 -12.82 -7.52 7.14
CA PRO A 140 -13.49 -8.60 6.41
C PRO A 140 -13.19 -9.99 6.98
N ASP A 141 -14.24 -10.82 7.09
CA ASP A 141 -14.17 -12.22 7.55
C ASP A 141 -13.47 -12.38 8.93
N TYR A 142 -13.69 -11.41 9.83
CA TYR A 142 -13.09 -11.37 11.16
C TYR A 142 -13.24 -12.69 11.93
N GLU A 143 -14.43 -13.29 11.94
CA GLU A 143 -14.71 -14.53 12.68
C GLU A 143 -13.71 -15.65 12.34
N LYS A 144 -13.32 -15.76 11.06
CA LYS A 144 -12.39 -16.80 10.58
C LYS A 144 -10.93 -16.34 10.57
N LEU A 145 -10.69 -15.05 10.31
CA LEU A 145 -9.35 -14.54 10.00
C LEU A 145 -8.72 -13.66 11.08
N HIS A 146 -9.40 -13.37 12.19
CA HIS A 146 -8.86 -12.48 13.24
C HIS A 146 -7.45 -12.85 13.70
N LYS A 147 -7.12 -14.14 13.82
CA LYS A 147 -5.77 -14.62 14.21
C LYS A 147 -4.73 -14.52 13.09
N LYS A 148 -5.16 -14.34 11.85
CA LYS A 148 -4.31 -14.28 10.65
C LYS A 148 -4.02 -12.85 10.21
N TYR A 149 -4.88 -11.90 10.58
CA TYR A 149 -4.58 -10.49 10.40
C TYR A 149 -3.37 -10.10 11.24
N GLU A 150 -2.52 -9.28 10.64
CA GLU A 150 -1.49 -8.53 11.35
C GLU A 150 -1.96 -7.09 11.44
N LEU A 151 -2.20 -6.62 12.66
CA LEU A 151 -2.58 -5.24 12.90
C LEU A 151 -1.35 -4.33 12.80
N LEU A 152 -1.58 -3.06 12.52
CA LEU A 152 -0.51 -2.09 12.32
C LEU A 152 0.50 -2.08 13.48
N TRP A 153 0.01 -2.10 14.72
CA TRP A 153 0.85 -2.01 15.92
C TRP A 153 1.37 -3.36 16.43
N ASP A 154 1.01 -4.46 15.77
CA ASP A 154 1.63 -5.78 16.02
C ASP A 154 2.95 -5.93 15.22
N ILE A 155 3.13 -5.10 14.19
CA ILE A 155 4.34 -5.04 13.35
C ILE A 155 5.43 -4.29 14.12
N LYS A 156 6.59 -4.93 14.31
CA LYS A 156 7.67 -4.41 15.16
C LYS A 156 8.55 -3.36 14.48
N ASP A 157 8.71 -3.45 13.16
CA ASP A 157 9.55 -2.57 12.37
C ASP A 157 9.00 -2.43 10.94
N ASN A 158 9.55 -1.49 10.17
CA ASN A 158 9.08 -1.21 8.83
C ASN A 158 9.69 -2.13 7.76
N GLU A 159 10.60 -3.07 8.09
CA GLU A 159 11.39 -3.81 7.09
C GLU A 159 10.49 -4.59 6.12
N GLY A 160 9.66 -5.49 6.65
CA GLY A 160 8.80 -6.33 5.82
C GLY A 160 7.79 -5.50 5.01
N TYR A 161 7.18 -4.49 5.61
CA TYR A 161 6.26 -3.59 4.91
C TYR A 161 6.96 -2.82 3.76
N LEU A 162 8.18 -2.31 3.99
CA LEU A 162 8.96 -1.63 2.95
C LEU A 162 9.38 -2.59 1.83
N GLN A 163 9.72 -3.85 2.16
CA GLN A 163 9.98 -4.90 1.16
C GLN A 163 8.75 -5.15 0.29
N LEU A 164 7.56 -5.31 0.87
CA LEU A 164 6.33 -5.46 0.09
C LEU A 164 6.06 -4.25 -0.81
N CYS A 165 6.24 -3.04 -0.30
CA CYS A 165 6.11 -1.81 -1.10
C CYS A 165 7.10 -1.76 -2.26
N ALA A 166 8.35 -2.18 -2.05
CA ALA A 166 9.34 -2.26 -3.12
C ALA A 166 8.96 -3.31 -4.17
N ILE A 167 8.48 -4.49 -3.76
CA ILE A 167 7.99 -5.53 -4.68
C ILE A 167 6.80 -5.02 -5.50
N MET A 168 5.86 -4.31 -4.90
CA MET A 168 4.77 -3.64 -5.63
C MET A 168 5.32 -2.61 -6.64
N GLN A 169 6.30 -1.81 -6.22
CA GLN A 169 6.89 -0.75 -7.03
C GLN A 169 7.66 -1.28 -8.25
N LYS A 170 8.09 -2.54 -8.26
CA LYS A 170 8.66 -3.25 -9.43
C LYS A 170 7.73 -3.19 -10.64
N PHE A 171 6.42 -3.23 -10.42
CA PHE A 171 5.42 -3.32 -11.48
C PHE A 171 4.61 -2.03 -11.67
N VAL A 172 4.44 -1.23 -10.62
CA VAL A 172 3.60 -0.02 -10.65
C VAL A 172 4.24 1.10 -11.51
N ASP A 173 3.47 1.65 -12.46
CA ASP A 173 3.92 2.72 -13.35
C ASP A 173 4.31 3.99 -12.57
N GLN A 174 3.41 4.45 -11.72
CA GLN A 174 3.58 5.67 -10.93
C GLN A 174 4.24 5.33 -9.58
N SER A 175 3.64 5.76 -8.48
CA SER A 175 4.16 5.57 -7.13
C SER A 175 3.12 4.94 -6.21
N ILE A 176 3.54 4.73 -4.97
CA ILE A 176 2.78 4.15 -3.88
C ILE A 176 2.81 5.15 -2.72
N SER A 177 1.66 5.40 -2.10
CA SER A 177 1.55 6.15 -0.85
C SER A 177 2.06 5.34 0.34
N THR A 178 3.36 5.05 0.34
CA THR A 178 4.06 4.22 1.32
C THR A 178 4.19 4.96 2.64
N ASN A 179 3.68 4.37 3.74
CA ASN A 179 3.82 4.95 5.07
C ASN A 179 5.02 4.37 5.82
N THR A 180 5.38 4.98 6.94
CA THR A 180 6.25 4.36 7.94
C THR A 180 5.64 4.55 9.31
N HIS A 181 5.89 3.58 10.19
CA HIS A 181 5.19 3.46 11.46
C HIS A 181 6.18 3.30 12.59
N TYR A 182 5.94 4.00 13.69
CA TYR A 182 6.81 3.96 14.86
C TYR A 182 5.97 3.97 16.13
N ASP A 183 6.18 2.97 16.98
CA ASP A 183 5.59 2.92 18.31
C ASP A 183 6.65 3.34 19.34
N PRO A 184 6.55 4.55 19.93
CA PRO A 184 7.53 5.02 20.91
C PRO A 184 7.69 4.08 22.12
N SER A 185 6.66 3.30 22.47
CA SER A 185 6.69 2.40 23.63
C SER A 185 7.69 1.24 23.47
N LEU A 186 8.11 0.96 22.23
CA LEU A 186 9.11 -0.07 21.93
C LEU A 186 10.56 0.42 22.15
N PHE A 187 10.75 1.70 22.45
CA PHE A 187 12.07 2.32 22.56
C PHE A 187 12.35 2.87 23.95
N GLU A 188 13.62 2.86 24.33
CA GLU A 188 14.07 3.38 25.62
C GLU A 188 13.68 4.86 25.78
N GLY A 189 13.05 5.18 26.92
CA GLY A 189 12.60 6.53 27.22
C GLY A 189 11.43 7.03 26.36
N GLY A 190 10.72 6.16 25.65
CA GLY A 190 9.54 6.53 24.85
C GLY A 190 9.89 7.42 23.65
N LYS A 191 11.12 7.31 23.13
CA LYS A 191 11.64 8.18 22.05
C LYS A 191 12.16 7.34 20.90
N VAL A 192 11.60 7.56 19.72
CA VAL A 192 12.05 6.89 18.50
C VAL A 192 13.42 7.45 18.08
N PRO A 193 14.48 6.61 17.95
CA PRO A 193 15.81 7.11 17.61
C PRO A 193 15.88 7.69 16.20
N MET A 194 16.52 8.85 16.03
CA MET A 194 16.77 9.46 14.71
C MET A 194 17.50 8.51 13.75
N LYS A 195 18.41 7.67 14.29
CA LYS A 195 19.12 6.64 13.54
C LYS A 195 18.15 5.68 12.83
N LEU A 196 17.05 5.29 13.47
CA LEU A 196 16.07 4.37 12.88
C LEU A 196 15.38 5.02 11.67
N PHE A 197 14.89 6.25 11.80
CA PHE A 197 14.27 6.99 10.70
C PHE A 197 15.20 7.11 9.48
N LEU A 198 16.47 7.45 9.73
CA LEU A 198 17.46 7.56 8.65
C LEU A 198 17.75 6.21 8.00
N MET A 199 17.82 5.12 8.78
CA MET A 199 17.99 3.77 8.23
C MET A 199 16.80 3.35 7.38
N ASP A 200 15.56 3.60 7.83
CA ASP A 200 14.35 3.25 7.08
C ASP A 200 14.23 4.07 5.80
N LEU A 201 14.60 5.36 5.82
CA LEU A 201 14.69 6.21 4.63
C LEU A 201 15.73 5.68 3.63
N LEU A 202 16.92 5.30 4.10
CA LEU A 202 17.98 4.74 3.26
C LEU A 202 17.59 3.37 2.68
N LYS A 203 16.88 2.54 3.44
CA LYS A 203 16.31 1.27 2.95
C LYS A 203 15.26 1.50 1.87
N ALA A 204 14.33 2.42 2.10
CA ALA A 204 13.33 2.79 1.10
C ALA A 204 13.99 3.20 -0.23
N TYR A 205 15.07 4.00 -0.16
CA TYR A 205 15.88 4.34 -1.34
C TYR A 205 16.60 3.11 -1.94
N LYS A 206 17.27 2.28 -1.11
CA LYS A 206 17.98 1.07 -1.55
C LYS A 206 17.04 0.14 -2.33
N TYR A 207 15.80 -0.03 -1.87
CA TYR A 207 14.81 -0.93 -2.46
C TYR A 207 14.04 -0.31 -3.64
N GLY A 208 14.24 0.99 -3.93
CA GLY A 208 13.62 1.65 -5.08
C GLY A 208 12.20 2.16 -4.84
N ILE A 209 11.84 2.43 -3.60
CA ILE A 209 10.57 3.09 -3.25
C ILE A 209 10.64 4.54 -3.71
N LYS A 210 9.67 4.97 -4.53
CA LYS A 210 9.68 6.30 -5.15
C LYS A 210 9.22 7.41 -4.21
N THR A 211 8.27 7.15 -3.31
CA THR A 211 7.73 8.15 -2.37
C THR A 211 7.41 7.55 -1.01
N LEU A 212 7.67 8.33 0.04
CA LEU A 212 7.14 8.13 1.39
C LEU A 212 6.05 9.17 1.65
N TYR A 213 4.98 8.77 2.31
CA TYR A 213 3.77 9.58 2.47
C TYR A 213 3.58 10.04 3.91
N TYR A 214 2.98 9.21 4.79
CA TYR A 214 2.85 9.53 6.20
C TYR A 214 3.91 8.83 7.06
N HIS A 215 4.35 9.56 8.08
CA HIS A 215 5.06 9.03 9.23
C HIS A 215 4.07 8.96 10.39
N THR A 216 3.64 7.75 10.76
CA THR A 216 2.65 7.54 11.81
C THR A 216 3.36 7.16 13.10
N THR A 217 3.16 7.94 14.14
CA THR A 217 3.65 7.65 15.49
C THR A 217 2.47 7.22 16.36
N ARG A 218 2.60 6.11 17.10
CA ARG A 218 1.56 5.70 18.05
C ARG A 218 1.49 6.71 19.20
N ASP A 219 0.30 7.28 19.41
CA ASP A 219 0.02 8.26 20.45
C ASP A 219 -0.39 7.63 21.80
N GLY A 220 -0.60 6.31 21.82
CA GLY A 220 -1.04 5.57 23.01
C GLY A 220 -2.54 5.69 23.29
N ALA A 221 -3.31 6.36 22.42
CA ALA A 221 -4.76 6.39 22.54
C ALA A 221 -5.35 5.04 22.07
N SER A 222 -6.05 4.35 22.95
CA SER A 222 -6.98 3.29 22.55
C SER A 222 -8.19 3.94 21.89
N ASP A 223 -8.61 3.46 20.71
CA ASP A 223 -9.87 3.87 20.06
C ASP A 223 -11.15 3.53 20.87
N ASP A 224 -11.00 3.11 22.13
CA ASP A 224 -12.06 2.92 23.10
C ASP A 224 -12.66 4.27 23.53
N GLN A 225 -13.54 4.82 22.71
CA GLN A 225 -14.50 5.86 23.15
C GLN A 225 -15.64 5.25 23.99
N ASN A 226 -15.30 4.47 25.02
CA ASN A 226 -16.22 4.05 26.07
C ASN A 226 -16.14 4.98 27.31
N ASN A 227 -15.57 6.17 27.16
CA ASN A 227 -15.67 7.19 28.19
C ASN A 227 -17.03 7.89 28.10
N ASN A 228 -18.01 7.35 28.81
CA ASN A 228 -18.98 8.17 29.55
C ASN A 228 -18.20 8.99 30.60
N LYS A 229 -17.38 9.95 30.17
CA LYS A 229 -17.00 11.08 31.00
C LYS A 229 -18.00 12.17 30.70
N SER A 230 -18.97 12.31 31.58
CA SER A 230 -19.69 13.56 31.79
C SER A 230 -18.65 14.66 32.00
N THR A 231 -18.36 15.42 30.95
CA THR A 231 -17.60 16.66 31.03
C THR A 231 -18.53 17.75 31.55
N ASP A 232 -18.81 17.71 32.86
CA ASP A 232 -19.12 18.92 33.62
C ASP A 232 -17.77 19.53 33.98
N ASP A 233 -17.28 20.42 33.11
CA ASP A 233 -16.34 21.52 33.37
C ASP A 233 -15.73 21.96 32.03
N ASP A 234 -16.52 22.70 31.26
CA ASP A 234 -16.03 23.43 30.09
C ASP A 234 -16.49 24.89 30.24
N CYS A 235 -15.84 25.60 31.16
CA CYS A 235 -16.04 27.03 31.39
C CYS A 235 -14.76 27.68 31.94
N GLU A 236 -13.62 27.45 31.28
CA GLU A 236 -12.41 28.27 31.42
C GLU A 236 -11.75 28.44 30.05
N ASP A 237 -12.39 29.23 29.18
CA ASP A 237 -11.72 30.19 28.27
C ASP A 237 -12.74 30.84 27.33
N GLY A 238 -13.51 31.79 27.88
CA GLY A 238 -13.71 33.11 27.30
C GLY A 238 -14.26 33.33 25.89
N VAL A 239 -14.68 32.32 25.11
CA VAL A 239 -15.32 32.54 23.80
C VAL A 239 -16.40 31.50 23.50
N CYS A 240 -17.64 31.79 23.91
CA CYS A 240 -18.82 31.09 23.39
C CYS A 240 -18.99 31.39 21.89
N LYS A 241 -19.14 30.35 21.06
CA LYS A 241 -19.56 30.51 19.66
C LYS A 241 -21.07 30.83 19.62
N LEU A 242 -21.42 31.81 18.79
CA LEU A 242 -22.79 32.15 18.39
C LEU A 242 -23.49 30.97 17.70
#